data_AF-A0A9J7IT70-F1
#
_entry.id   AF-A0A9J7IT70-F1
#
_cell.length_a   1.000
_cell.length_b   1.000
_cell.length_c   1.000
_cell.angle_alpha   90.00
_cell.angle_beta   90.00
_cell.angle_gamma   90.00
#
_symmetry.space_group_name_H-M   'P 1'
#
loop_
_entity.id
_entity.type
_entity.pdbx_description
1 polymer ?
#
loop_
_entity_poly.entity_id
_entity_poly.type
_entity_poly.pdbx_seq_one_letter_code
_entity_poly.pdbx_strand_id
1 'polypeptide(L)'
;MASELLFVPFKKGSDVDIIKPLRNLINSTYNTSDQHEDYTDALNELSRLRANAIWKVFEKTSLEVIYNYYDQLASLEAKIPPQEVQIPFKWKDAFDKGSLFGGRMSLTISSLAYERMCILFNMGAMQSLIASQQTVETEESLKQAAKLFQQAAGVFAYLKANIMMAVHQETTPDLNPDTLDALAKLMLAQAQEVIAYKCIRDEMKESMVAKVCAHCDELYTDALRAMNKEQLKALWDRDWLHVMTSKQAAFRGLAQLYQSQVCHANKAVGEEIARLQLAEEQLRLATQRAPCMLAHAICVN
;
A
#
# COMPACT_ATOMS: atom_id res chain seq x y z
N MET A 1 21.04 4.28 -7.39
CA MET A 1 19.90 4.91 -6.70
C MET A 1 18.95 3.81 -6.27
N ALA A 2 18.87 3.47 -4.99
CA ALA A 2 17.77 2.69 -4.44
C ALA A 2 17.43 3.34 -3.11
N SER A 3 16.59 4.36 -3.19
CA SER A 3 15.85 4.85 -2.03
C SER A 3 14.97 3.68 -1.59
N GLU A 4 15.11 3.21 -0.35
CA GLU A 4 14.36 2.05 0.15
C GLU A 4 12.88 2.45 0.25
N LEU A 5 12.14 2.18 -0.82
CA LEU A 5 10.69 2.38 -0.87
C LEU A 5 10.05 1.37 0.08
N LEU A 6 9.21 1.88 0.96
CA LEU A 6 8.48 1.09 1.95
C LEU A 6 7.38 0.29 1.26
N PHE A 7 7.14 -0.92 1.74
CA PHE A 7 6.02 -1.75 1.32
C PHE A 7 5.21 -2.20 2.52
N VAL A 8 3.92 -2.43 2.33
CA VAL A 8 3.02 -2.85 3.39
C VAL A 8 3.18 -4.36 3.63
N PRO A 9 3.35 -4.81 4.89
CA PRO A 9 3.39 -6.23 5.20
C PRO A 9 2.04 -6.90 4.91
N PHE A 10 2.05 -8.20 4.68
CA PHE A 10 0.84 -8.97 4.40
C PHE A 10 0.10 -9.39 5.67
N LYS A 11 -1.23 -9.38 5.61
CA LYS A 11 -2.06 -10.13 6.54
C LYS A 11 -1.85 -11.63 6.33
N LYS A 12 -1.89 -12.39 7.43
CA LYS A 12 -1.75 -13.85 7.42
C LYS A 12 -3.10 -14.52 7.69
N GLY A 13 -3.65 -15.17 6.67
CA GLY A 13 -4.88 -15.97 6.79
C GLY A 13 -4.60 -17.35 7.37
N SER A 14 -5.54 -17.89 8.13
CA SER A 14 -5.51 -19.31 8.55
C SER A 14 -6.25 -20.18 7.54
N ASP A 15 -5.89 -21.47 7.50
CA ASP A 15 -6.69 -22.47 6.79
C ASP A 15 -8.06 -22.62 7.41
N VAL A 16 -9.08 -22.63 6.55
CA VAL A 16 -10.47 -22.88 6.92
C VAL A 16 -11.12 -23.72 5.81
N ASP A 17 -12.00 -24.64 6.20
CA ASP A 17 -12.81 -25.39 5.24
C ASP A 17 -13.94 -24.49 4.71
N ILE A 18 -13.83 -24.10 3.43
CA ILE A 18 -14.87 -23.35 2.73
C ILE A 18 -15.83 -24.25 1.96
N ILE A 19 -15.46 -25.51 1.69
CA ILE A 19 -16.19 -26.39 0.79
C ILE A 19 -17.46 -26.87 1.47
N LYS A 20 -17.35 -27.44 2.67
CA LYS A 20 -18.51 -28.00 3.38
C LYS A 20 -19.59 -26.96 3.67
N PRO A 21 -19.29 -25.75 4.20
CA PRO A 21 -20.31 -24.75 4.46
C PRO A 21 -20.98 -24.24 3.18
N LEU A 22 -20.21 -23.96 2.12
CA LEU A 22 -20.78 -23.51 0.85
C LEU A 22 -21.62 -24.59 0.17
N ARG A 23 -21.18 -25.85 0.19
CA ARG A 23 -21.96 -26.97 -0.35
C ARG A 23 -23.31 -27.09 0.37
N ASN A 24 -23.30 -27.05 1.69
CA ASN A 24 -24.52 -27.14 2.48
C ASN A 24 -25.48 -25.99 2.15
N LEU A 25 -24.95 -24.78 2.04
CA LEU A 25 -25.71 -23.58 1.72
C LEU A 25 -26.31 -23.63 0.31
N ILE A 26 -25.51 -23.99 -0.68
CA ILE A 26 -25.99 -24.12 -2.06
C ILE A 26 -27.08 -25.20 -2.14
N ASN A 27 -26.87 -26.33 -1.47
CA ASN A 27 -27.86 -27.40 -1.43
C ASN A 27 -29.18 -26.97 -0.76
N SER A 28 -29.11 -26.20 0.33
CA SER A 28 -30.33 -25.75 1.03
C SER A 28 -31.08 -24.65 0.29
N THR A 29 -30.37 -23.81 -0.47
CA THR A 29 -30.95 -22.60 -1.06
C THR A 29 -31.35 -22.79 -2.53
N TYR A 30 -30.61 -23.63 -3.28
CA TYR A 30 -30.77 -23.74 -4.74
C TYR A 30 -31.14 -25.13 -5.24
N ASN A 31 -30.77 -26.21 -4.53
CA ASN A 31 -31.10 -27.55 -4.99
C ASN A 31 -32.52 -27.94 -4.53
N THR A 32 -33.47 -27.82 -5.46
CA THR A 32 -34.83 -28.36 -5.34
C THR A 32 -34.92 -29.71 -6.06
N SER A 33 -35.98 -30.49 -5.81
CA SER A 33 -36.13 -31.86 -6.33
C SER A 33 -35.99 -32.00 -7.86
N ASP A 34 -36.20 -30.91 -8.60
CA ASP A 34 -36.21 -30.90 -10.07
C ASP A 34 -34.97 -30.21 -10.70
N GLN A 35 -34.09 -29.59 -9.90
CA GLN A 35 -32.86 -28.93 -10.36
C GLN A 35 -31.74 -29.21 -9.36
N HIS A 36 -30.95 -30.25 -9.64
CA HIS A 36 -29.77 -30.60 -8.85
C HIS A 36 -28.51 -30.43 -9.70
N GLU A 37 -27.83 -29.31 -9.53
CA GLU A 37 -26.50 -29.09 -10.12
C GLU A 37 -25.42 -29.49 -9.11
N ASP A 38 -24.40 -30.23 -9.58
CA ASP A 38 -23.23 -30.55 -8.76
C ASP A 38 -22.15 -29.48 -8.92
N TYR A 39 -21.92 -28.72 -7.85
CA TYR A 39 -20.91 -27.67 -7.79
C TYR A 39 -19.59 -28.12 -7.14
N THR A 40 -19.38 -29.42 -6.94
CA THR A 40 -18.20 -29.95 -6.22
C THR A 40 -16.89 -29.47 -6.83
N ASP A 41 -16.74 -29.52 -8.15
CA ASP A 41 -15.50 -29.08 -8.83
C ASP A 41 -15.26 -27.57 -8.67
N ALA A 42 -16.32 -26.76 -8.79
CA ALA A 42 -16.22 -25.31 -8.59
C ALA A 42 -15.83 -24.95 -7.15
N LEU A 43 -16.37 -25.66 -6.16
CA LEU A 43 -16.02 -25.47 -4.75
C LEU A 43 -14.58 -25.91 -4.44
N ASN A 44 -14.13 -27.01 -5.03
CA ASN A 44 -12.74 -27.46 -4.93
C ASN A 44 -11.78 -26.43 -5.54
N GLU A 45 -12.12 -25.87 -6.69
CA GLU A 45 -11.33 -24.84 -7.34
C GLU A 45 -11.29 -23.55 -6.53
N LEU A 46 -12.42 -23.10 -5.97
CA LEU A 46 -12.45 -21.94 -5.07
C LEU A 46 -11.56 -22.14 -3.84
N SER A 47 -11.56 -23.36 -3.27
CA SER A 47 -10.69 -23.71 -2.14
C SER A 47 -9.21 -23.66 -2.52
N ARG A 48 -8.87 -24.16 -3.72
CA ARG A 48 -7.52 -24.08 -4.28
C ARG A 48 -7.08 -22.63 -4.51
N LEU A 49 -7.95 -21.79 -5.07
CA LEU A 49 -7.69 -20.36 -5.25
C LEU A 49 -7.42 -19.67 -3.92
N ARG A 50 -8.25 -19.94 -2.90
CA ARG A 50 -8.04 -19.43 -1.54
C ARG A 50 -6.68 -19.83 -0.99
N ALA A 51 -6.35 -21.12 -1.02
CA ALA A 51 -5.09 -21.64 -0.50
C ALA A 51 -3.89 -20.95 -1.17
N ASN A 52 -3.92 -20.78 -2.49
CA ASN A 52 -2.87 -20.06 -3.21
C ASN A 52 -2.81 -18.57 -2.83
N ALA A 53 -3.96 -17.91 -2.65
CA ALA A 53 -4.04 -16.48 -2.32
C ALA A 53 -3.66 -16.14 -0.87
N ILE A 54 -3.63 -17.09 0.07
CA ILE A 54 -3.25 -16.82 1.47
C ILE A 54 -1.86 -17.37 1.85
N TRP A 55 -1.42 -18.48 1.25
CA TRP A 55 -0.16 -19.13 1.61
C TRP A 55 1.01 -18.75 0.70
N LYS A 56 0.78 -18.62 -0.61
CA LYS A 56 1.88 -18.37 -1.56
C LYS A 56 2.25 -16.90 -1.68
N VAL A 57 1.50 -16.00 -1.05
CA VAL A 57 1.85 -14.57 -0.98
C VAL A 57 3.25 -14.33 -0.39
N PHE A 58 3.83 -15.30 0.32
CA PHE A 58 5.20 -15.27 0.83
C PHE A 58 6.29 -15.75 -0.17
N GLU A 59 5.91 -16.35 -1.30
CA GLU A 59 6.82 -16.87 -2.33
C GLU A 59 6.40 -16.36 -3.71
N LYS A 60 7.13 -15.37 -4.26
CA LYS A 60 7.07 -14.89 -5.67
C LYS A 60 5.72 -15.10 -6.39
N THR A 61 4.61 -14.73 -5.76
CA THR A 61 3.28 -14.95 -6.32
C THR A 61 2.95 -13.86 -7.33
N SER A 62 2.16 -14.17 -8.35
CA SER A 62 1.64 -13.13 -9.24
C SER A 62 0.43 -12.44 -8.60
N LEU A 63 0.32 -11.11 -8.75
CA LEU A 63 -0.88 -10.34 -8.37
C LEU A 63 -2.17 -10.97 -8.90
N GLU A 64 -2.09 -11.64 -10.05
CA GLU A 64 -3.18 -12.37 -10.70
C GLU A 64 -3.81 -13.45 -9.81
N VAL A 65 -3.03 -14.16 -8.98
CA VAL A 65 -3.59 -15.16 -8.06
C VAL A 65 -4.50 -14.49 -7.03
N ILE A 66 -4.10 -13.32 -6.52
CA ILE A 66 -4.89 -12.54 -5.55
C ILE A 66 -6.13 -11.95 -6.24
N TYR A 67 -5.98 -11.40 -7.45
CA TYR A 67 -7.09 -10.87 -8.25
C TYR A 67 -8.14 -11.96 -8.54
N ASN A 68 -7.71 -13.12 -9.03
CA ASN A 68 -8.62 -14.22 -9.36
C ASN A 68 -9.42 -14.66 -8.14
N TYR A 69 -8.79 -14.79 -6.97
CA TYR A 69 -9.53 -15.15 -5.75
C TYR A 69 -10.48 -14.04 -5.29
N TYR A 70 -10.05 -12.78 -5.33
CA TYR A 70 -10.88 -11.63 -4.99
C TYR A 70 -12.14 -11.54 -5.88
N ASP A 71 -11.99 -11.74 -7.18
CA ASP A 71 -13.09 -11.69 -8.16
C ASP A 71 -14.09 -12.82 -7.94
N GLN A 72 -13.61 -14.02 -7.57
CA GLN A 72 -14.49 -15.13 -7.19
C GLN A 72 -15.27 -14.83 -5.90
N LEU A 73 -14.63 -14.23 -4.89
CA LEU A 73 -15.34 -13.80 -3.67
C LEU A 73 -16.41 -12.75 -3.98
N ALA A 74 -16.10 -11.75 -4.80
CA ALA A 74 -17.05 -10.72 -5.21
C ALA A 74 -18.24 -11.31 -5.99
N SER A 75 -17.97 -12.25 -6.89
CA SER A 75 -19.00 -12.97 -7.66
C SER A 75 -19.88 -13.86 -6.77
N LEU A 76 -19.29 -14.49 -5.75
CA LEU A 76 -20.01 -15.35 -4.80
C LEU A 76 -20.93 -14.55 -3.90
N GLU A 77 -20.47 -13.41 -3.37
CA GLU A 77 -21.29 -12.53 -2.53
C GLU A 77 -22.53 -11.99 -3.25
N ALA A 78 -22.46 -11.78 -4.56
CA ALA A 78 -23.61 -11.34 -5.35
C ALA A 78 -24.69 -12.44 -5.51
N LYS A 79 -24.34 -13.70 -5.25
CA LYS A 79 -25.19 -14.88 -5.46
C LYS A 79 -25.65 -15.54 -4.17
N ILE A 80 -25.16 -15.13 -3.00
CA ILE A 80 -25.48 -15.81 -1.75
C ILE A 80 -25.92 -14.78 -0.70
N PRO A 81 -27.01 -15.03 0.05
CA PRO A 81 -27.39 -14.16 1.15
C PRO A 81 -26.24 -14.03 2.17
N PRO A 82 -25.72 -12.81 2.45
CA PRO A 82 -24.55 -12.64 3.30
C PRO A 82 -24.70 -13.23 4.71
N GLN A 83 -25.93 -13.27 5.22
CA GLN A 83 -26.28 -13.77 6.56
C GLN A 83 -26.12 -15.30 6.68
N GLU A 84 -26.20 -16.02 5.56
CA GLU A 84 -26.24 -17.49 5.52
C GLU A 84 -24.85 -18.12 5.40
N VAL A 85 -23.82 -17.34 5.05
CA VAL A 85 -22.44 -17.84 4.93
C VAL A 85 -21.71 -17.79 6.27
N GLN A 86 -21.72 -18.92 6.98
CA GLN A 86 -21.12 -19.06 8.30
C GLN A 86 -19.71 -19.68 8.26
N ILE A 87 -18.79 -19.10 7.48
CA ILE A 87 -17.40 -19.57 7.36
C ILE A 87 -16.47 -18.73 8.23
N PRO A 88 -15.83 -19.29 9.28
CA PRO A 88 -15.07 -18.51 10.27
C PRO A 88 -13.67 -18.15 9.78
N PHE A 89 -13.57 -17.14 8.91
CA PHE A 89 -12.29 -16.66 8.37
C PHE A 89 -11.45 -16.01 9.47
N LYS A 90 -10.23 -16.53 9.69
CA LYS A 90 -9.29 -16.01 10.69
C LYS A 90 -8.09 -15.35 10.01
N TRP A 91 -7.85 -14.08 10.33
CA TRP A 91 -6.71 -13.30 9.84
C TRP A 91 -5.92 -12.70 10.98
N LYS A 92 -4.59 -12.66 10.82
CA LYS A 92 -3.68 -11.91 11.69
C LYS A 92 -3.52 -10.48 11.21
N ASP A 93 -3.20 -9.59 12.15
CA ASP A 93 -2.80 -8.22 11.85
C ASP A 93 -1.47 -8.22 11.07
N ALA A 94 -1.35 -7.35 10.06
CA ALA A 94 -0.18 -7.26 9.20
C ALA A 94 1.06 -6.64 9.88
N PHE A 95 0.86 -5.78 10.87
CA PHE A 95 1.92 -5.09 11.61
C PHE A 95 2.23 -5.76 12.94
N ASP A 96 1.57 -6.88 13.27
CA ASP A 96 1.85 -7.63 14.48
C ASP A 96 3.28 -8.20 14.48
N LYS A 97 4.10 -7.69 15.40
CA LYS A 97 5.48 -8.12 15.63
C LYS A 97 5.59 -9.27 16.65
N GLY A 98 4.47 -9.87 17.05
CA GLY A 98 4.45 -10.96 18.04
C GLY A 98 4.57 -10.47 19.48
N SER A 99 4.06 -9.27 19.80
CA SER A 99 4.14 -8.73 21.16
C SER A 99 3.37 -9.61 22.15
N LEU A 100 4.03 -9.98 23.26
CA LEU A 100 3.43 -10.70 24.40
C LEU A 100 2.45 -9.82 25.21
N PHE A 101 2.44 -8.51 24.97
CA PHE A 101 1.60 -7.55 25.69
C PHE A 101 0.80 -6.68 24.72
N GLY A 102 -0.49 -7.01 24.57
CA GLY A 102 -1.56 -6.06 24.22
C GLY A 102 -1.78 -5.78 22.72
N GLY A 103 -2.78 -6.44 22.12
CA GLY A 103 -3.35 -6.14 20.81
C GLY A 103 -4.19 -7.32 20.30
N ARG A 104 -5.23 -7.07 19.49
CA ARG A 104 -5.98 -8.16 18.83
C ARG A 104 -5.13 -8.70 17.67
N MET A 105 -4.19 -9.59 17.98
CA MET A 105 -3.20 -10.16 17.04
C MET A 105 -3.85 -10.94 15.88
N SER A 106 -5.07 -11.41 16.09
CA SER A 106 -5.88 -12.04 15.07
C SER A 106 -7.37 -11.82 15.33
N LEU A 107 -8.16 -11.88 14.27
CA LEU A 107 -9.61 -11.76 14.33
C LEU A 107 -10.25 -12.79 13.42
N THR A 108 -11.25 -13.49 13.98
CA THR A 108 -12.09 -14.45 13.28
C THR A 108 -13.47 -13.86 13.09
N ILE A 109 -13.95 -13.79 11.84
CA ILE A 109 -15.30 -13.33 11.50
C ILE A 109 -15.91 -14.29 10.49
N SER A 110 -17.15 -14.70 10.76
CA SER A 110 -17.95 -15.49 9.81
C SER A 110 -18.58 -14.59 8.75
N SER A 111 -17.78 -14.10 7.80
CA SER A 111 -18.25 -13.17 6.76
C SER A 111 -17.37 -13.24 5.52
N LEU A 112 -17.99 -13.44 4.35
CA LEU A 112 -17.29 -13.31 3.05
C LEU A 112 -16.78 -11.89 2.83
N ALA A 113 -17.53 -10.88 3.28
CA ALA A 113 -17.12 -9.49 3.15
C ALA A 113 -15.82 -9.24 3.93
N TYR A 114 -15.67 -9.82 5.13
CA TYR A 114 -14.41 -9.75 5.88
C TYR A 114 -13.24 -10.43 5.16
N GLU A 115 -13.45 -11.65 4.62
CA GLU A 115 -12.44 -12.34 3.80
C GLU A 115 -12.01 -11.46 2.62
N ARG A 116 -12.99 -10.92 1.88
CA ARG A 116 -12.75 -10.07 0.72
C ARG A 116 -11.96 -8.81 1.07
N MET A 117 -12.27 -8.15 2.18
CA MET A 117 -11.52 -6.97 2.63
C MET A 117 -10.08 -7.32 3.04
N CYS A 118 -9.85 -8.49 3.66
CA CYS A 118 -8.50 -8.95 3.99
C CYS A 118 -7.68 -9.30 2.74
N ILE A 119 -8.29 -9.95 1.75
CA ILE A 119 -7.66 -10.24 0.46
C ILE A 119 -7.33 -8.95 -0.30
N LEU A 120 -8.25 -7.98 -0.28
CA LEU A 120 -8.02 -6.67 -0.88
C LEU A 120 -6.88 -5.91 -0.20
N PHE A 121 -6.74 -6.00 1.12
CA PHE A 121 -5.57 -5.46 1.82
C PHE A 121 -4.26 -6.11 1.30
N ASN A 122 -4.23 -7.43 1.18
CA ASN A 122 -3.06 -8.16 0.65
C ASN A 122 -2.77 -7.83 -0.81
N MET A 123 -3.79 -7.48 -1.59
CA MET A 123 -3.64 -6.96 -2.95
C MET A 123 -2.86 -5.64 -2.96
N GLY A 124 -3.23 -4.68 -2.11
CA GLY A 124 -2.51 -3.41 -1.95
C GLY A 124 -1.09 -3.62 -1.42
N ALA A 125 -0.91 -4.52 -0.45
CA ALA A 125 0.40 -4.91 0.04
C ALA A 125 1.30 -5.50 -1.06
N MET A 126 0.76 -6.39 -1.89
CA MET A 126 1.51 -7.00 -3.00
C MET A 126 1.89 -5.98 -4.06
N GLN A 127 0.98 -5.07 -4.41
CA GLN A 127 1.27 -3.96 -5.31
C GLN A 127 2.41 -3.09 -4.77
N SER A 128 2.39 -2.75 -3.48
CA SER A 128 3.45 -1.97 -2.84
C SER A 128 4.81 -2.68 -2.84
N LEU A 129 4.83 -4.00 -2.63
CA LEU A 129 6.04 -4.82 -2.65
C LEU A 129 6.63 -4.91 -4.05
N ILE A 130 5.81 -5.17 -5.07
CA ILE A 130 6.30 -5.24 -6.46
C ILE A 130 6.81 -3.87 -6.91
N ALA A 131 6.14 -2.79 -6.49
CA ALA A 131 6.55 -1.43 -6.79
C ALA A 131 7.91 -1.09 -6.15
N SER A 132 8.12 -1.46 -4.88
CA SER A 132 9.40 -1.20 -4.19
C SER A 132 10.56 -2.02 -4.75
N GLN A 133 10.28 -3.14 -5.40
CA GLN A 133 11.27 -4.01 -6.05
C GLN A 133 11.59 -3.63 -7.50
N GLN A 134 10.87 -2.66 -8.10
CA GLN A 134 11.20 -2.20 -9.44
C GLN A 134 12.58 -1.54 -9.46
N THR A 135 13.34 -1.76 -10.54
CA THR A 135 14.58 -1.01 -10.77
C THR A 135 14.25 0.44 -11.12
N VAL A 136 15.21 1.34 -10.94
CA VAL A 136 15.07 2.75 -11.36
C VAL A 136 15.76 3.03 -12.70
N GLU A 137 16.22 1.98 -13.37
CA GLU A 137 17.10 2.06 -14.55
C GLU A 137 16.33 2.32 -15.84
N THR A 138 15.07 1.88 -15.93
CA THR A 138 14.29 1.95 -17.18
C THR A 138 13.04 2.80 -17.02
N GLU A 139 12.51 3.34 -18.12
CA GLU A 139 11.27 4.13 -18.07
C GLU A 139 10.06 3.26 -17.71
N GLU A 140 10.04 2.04 -18.23
CA GLU A 140 8.99 1.06 -18.01
C GLU A 140 8.91 0.67 -16.53
N SER A 141 10.04 0.44 -15.87
CA SER A 141 10.09 0.09 -14.44
C SER A 141 9.58 1.23 -13.55
N LEU A 142 9.99 2.47 -13.82
CA LEU A 142 9.47 3.65 -13.09
C LEU A 142 7.96 3.85 -13.32
N LYS A 143 7.48 3.72 -14.58
CA LYS A 143 6.04 3.80 -14.89
C LYS A 143 5.26 2.72 -14.14
N GLN A 144 5.79 1.50 -14.12
CA GLN A 144 5.16 0.37 -13.45
C GLN A 144 5.14 0.56 -11.92
N ALA A 145 6.25 1.03 -11.33
CA ALA A 145 6.32 1.34 -9.90
C ALA A 145 5.30 2.41 -9.49
N ALA A 146 5.26 3.53 -10.23
CA ALA A 146 4.31 4.61 -9.98
C ALA A 146 2.86 4.11 -10.09
N LYS A 147 2.55 3.34 -11.13
CA LYS A 147 1.22 2.73 -11.33
C LYS A 147 0.84 1.83 -10.15
N LEU A 148 1.72 0.94 -9.73
CA LEU A 148 1.44 0.00 -8.64
C LEU A 148 1.26 0.71 -7.30
N PHE A 149 2.06 1.73 -6.99
CA PHE A 149 1.86 2.52 -5.78
C PHE A 149 0.54 3.31 -5.82
N GLN A 150 0.14 3.86 -6.98
CA GLN A 150 -1.17 4.51 -7.13
C GLN A 150 -2.32 3.52 -6.94
N GLN A 151 -2.19 2.30 -7.48
CA GLN A 151 -3.17 1.23 -7.28
C GLN A 151 -3.26 0.83 -5.79
N ALA A 152 -2.13 0.67 -5.11
CA ALA A 152 -2.08 0.36 -3.69
C ALA A 152 -2.72 1.49 -2.85
N ALA A 153 -2.43 2.75 -3.18
CA ALA A 153 -3.06 3.91 -2.54
C ALA A 153 -4.59 3.88 -2.69
N GLY A 154 -5.08 3.59 -3.90
CA GLY A 154 -6.51 3.47 -4.19
C GLY A 154 -7.17 2.31 -3.44
N VAL A 155 -6.49 1.17 -3.34
CA VAL A 155 -6.94 0.01 -2.56
C VAL A 155 -7.11 0.37 -1.08
N PHE A 156 -6.11 0.98 -0.45
CA PHE A 156 -6.21 1.37 0.96
C PHE A 156 -7.25 2.48 1.19
N ALA A 157 -7.40 3.42 0.26
CA ALA A 157 -8.46 4.42 0.31
C ALA A 157 -9.87 3.80 0.20
N TYR A 158 -10.04 2.81 -0.68
CA TYR A 158 -11.29 2.06 -0.79
C TYR A 158 -11.60 1.29 0.49
N LEU A 159 -10.61 0.59 1.06
CA LEU A 159 -10.77 -0.12 2.32
C LEU A 159 -11.20 0.85 3.44
N LYS A 160 -10.54 2.01 3.57
CA LYS A 160 -10.89 3.03 4.56
C LYS A 160 -12.37 3.42 4.48
N ALA A 161 -12.89 3.61 3.27
CA ALA A 161 -14.25 4.06 3.03
C ALA A 161 -15.30 2.97 3.30
N ASN A 162 -14.95 1.69 3.12
CA ASN A 162 -15.92 0.59 3.09
C ASN A 162 -15.81 -0.39 4.26
N ILE A 163 -14.69 -0.41 5.00
CA ILE A 163 -14.43 -1.44 6.02
C ILE A 163 -15.49 -1.47 7.11
N MET A 164 -15.93 -0.32 7.62
CA MET A 164 -16.94 -0.23 8.68
C MET A 164 -18.34 -0.65 8.21
N MET A 165 -18.62 -0.50 6.90
CA MET A 165 -19.87 -0.94 6.30
C MET A 165 -19.84 -2.45 6.00
N ALA A 166 -18.68 -2.99 5.62
CA ALA A 166 -18.52 -4.39 5.30
C ALA A 166 -18.34 -5.28 6.54
N VAL A 167 -17.73 -4.72 7.59
CA VAL A 167 -17.40 -5.40 8.83
C VAL A 167 -18.03 -4.61 9.97
N HIS A 168 -19.22 -5.04 10.40
CA HIS A 168 -20.05 -4.38 11.43
C HIS A 168 -19.51 -4.57 12.86
N GLN A 169 -18.19 -4.60 13.02
CA GLN A 169 -17.50 -4.77 14.31
C GLN A 169 -16.07 -4.23 14.22
N GLU A 170 -15.43 -4.07 15.37
CA GLU A 170 -14.03 -3.64 15.44
C GLU A 170 -13.07 -4.65 14.77
N THR A 171 -12.20 -4.14 13.92
CA THR A 171 -11.22 -4.92 13.13
C THR A 171 -9.85 -5.01 13.82
N THR A 172 -8.92 -5.74 13.22
CA THR A 172 -7.50 -5.63 13.57
C THR A 172 -6.96 -4.22 13.25
N PRO A 173 -5.95 -3.72 13.99
CA PRO A 173 -5.38 -2.38 13.81
C PRO A 173 -5.00 -2.02 12.36
N ASP A 174 -4.50 -2.97 11.58
CA ASP A 174 -4.15 -2.80 10.16
C ASP A 174 -5.33 -2.39 9.25
N LEU A 175 -6.55 -2.80 9.60
CA LEU A 175 -7.79 -2.48 8.90
C LEU A 175 -8.55 -1.31 9.54
N ASN A 176 -8.00 -0.68 10.59
CA ASN A 176 -8.57 0.53 11.14
C ASN A 176 -8.56 1.66 10.10
N PRO A 177 -9.65 2.46 9.96
CA PRO A 177 -9.71 3.56 8.99
C PRO A 177 -8.55 4.57 9.08
N ASP A 178 -8.03 4.87 10.28
CA ASP A 178 -6.88 5.77 10.45
C ASP A 178 -5.58 5.14 9.92
N THR A 179 -5.38 3.84 10.14
CA THR A 179 -4.26 3.08 9.58
C THR A 179 -4.33 3.06 8.06
N LEU A 180 -5.48 2.72 7.50
CA LEU A 180 -5.71 2.67 6.06
C LEU A 180 -5.52 4.04 5.39
N ASP A 181 -5.92 5.12 6.07
CA ASP A 181 -5.67 6.50 5.62
C ASP A 181 -4.17 6.83 5.54
N ALA A 182 -3.41 6.44 6.56
CA ALA A 182 -1.97 6.62 6.60
C ALA A 182 -1.26 5.82 5.49
N LEU A 183 -1.66 4.56 5.29
CA LEU A 183 -1.12 3.71 4.22
C LEU A 183 -1.46 4.25 2.83
N ALA A 184 -2.70 4.69 2.60
CA ALA A 184 -3.09 5.30 1.33
C ALA A 184 -2.23 6.53 0.99
N LYS A 185 -2.00 7.41 1.96
CA LYS A 185 -1.15 8.59 1.81
C LYS A 185 0.31 8.24 1.57
N LEU A 186 0.85 7.26 2.30
CA LEU A 186 2.23 6.79 2.10
C LEU A 186 2.43 6.24 0.69
N MET A 187 1.53 5.37 0.22
CA MET A 187 1.60 4.81 -1.13
C MET A 187 1.53 5.93 -2.19
N LEU A 188 0.66 6.92 -2.01
CA LEU A 188 0.55 8.06 -2.92
C LEU A 188 1.83 8.93 -2.94
N ALA A 189 2.43 9.19 -1.78
CA ALA A 189 3.69 9.91 -1.67
C ALA A 189 4.83 9.16 -2.40
N GLN A 190 4.91 7.84 -2.24
CA GLN A 190 5.90 7.01 -2.95
C GLN A 190 5.68 6.96 -4.46
N ALA A 191 4.43 6.97 -4.92
CA ALA A 191 4.13 7.10 -6.35
C ALA A 191 4.66 8.44 -6.90
N GLN A 192 4.44 9.54 -6.17
CA GLN A 192 4.93 10.86 -6.56
C GLN A 192 6.46 10.95 -6.51
N GLU A 193 7.11 10.29 -5.55
CA GLU A 193 8.57 10.15 -5.50
C GLU A 193 9.11 9.47 -6.76
N VAL A 194 8.51 8.37 -7.20
CA VAL A 194 8.90 7.67 -8.43
C VAL A 194 8.71 8.57 -9.65
N ILE A 195 7.62 9.34 -9.71
CA ILE A 195 7.39 10.32 -10.78
C ILE A 195 8.45 11.44 -10.75
N ALA A 196 8.81 11.94 -9.57
CA ALA A 196 9.86 12.94 -9.41
C ALA A 196 11.20 12.42 -9.93
N TYR A 197 11.57 11.18 -9.60
CA TYR A 197 12.77 10.54 -10.13
C TYR A 197 12.73 10.41 -11.65
N LYS A 198 11.59 10.03 -12.22
CA LYS A 198 11.41 9.98 -13.67
C LYS A 198 11.63 11.36 -14.29
N CYS A 199 11.02 12.42 -13.75
CA CYS A 199 11.18 13.78 -14.27
C CYS A 199 12.63 14.28 -14.21
N ILE A 200 13.35 13.95 -13.14
CA ILE A 200 14.77 14.27 -12.97
C ILE A 200 15.62 13.51 -14.02
N ARG A 201 15.41 12.20 -14.13
CA ARG A 201 16.16 11.34 -15.05
C ARG A 201 15.94 11.71 -16.51
N ASP A 202 14.71 12.07 -16.87
CA ASP A 202 14.36 12.46 -18.23
C ASP A 202 14.75 13.91 -18.54
N GLU A 203 15.52 14.57 -17.66
CA GLU A 203 16.03 15.94 -17.80
C GLU A 203 14.91 16.94 -18.17
N MET A 204 13.76 16.80 -17.53
CA MET A 204 12.64 17.71 -17.75
C MET A 204 12.98 19.12 -17.25
N LYS A 205 12.29 20.13 -17.79
CA LYS A 205 12.47 21.53 -17.40
C LYS A 205 12.48 21.70 -15.88
N GLU A 206 13.42 22.49 -15.36
CA GLU A 206 13.67 22.69 -13.93
C GLU A 206 12.42 23.19 -13.21
N SER A 207 11.65 24.09 -13.84
CA SER A 207 10.36 24.57 -13.31
C SER A 207 9.30 23.47 -13.12
N MET A 208 9.35 22.41 -13.93
CA MET A 208 8.48 21.24 -13.78
C MET A 208 9.00 20.33 -12.67
N VAL A 209 10.30 20.04 -12.66
CA VAL A 209 10.92 19.21 -11.63
C VAL A 209 10.73 19.82 -10.24
N ALA A 210 10.90 21.14 -10.10
CA ALA A 210 10.66 21.88 -8.87
C ALA A 210 9.23 21.67 -8.33
N LYS A 211 8.22 21.80 -9.20
CA LYS A 211 6.80 21.60 -8.83
C LYS A 211 6.51 20.15 -8.45
N VAL A 212 7.05 19.19 -9.20
CA VAL A 212 6.86 17.76 -8.93
C VAL A 212 7.49 17.37 -7.58
N CYS A 213 8.68 17.88 -7.28
CA CYS A 213 9.34 17.68 -5.98
C CYS A 213 8.60 18.38 -4.83
N ALA A 214 8.10 19.60 -5.05
CA ALA A 214 7.31 20.32 -4.05
C ALA A 214 6.03 19.54 -3.68
N HIS A 215 5.33 19.00 -4.68
CA HIS A 215 4.16 18.17 -4.43
C HIS A 215 4.51 16.86 -3.70
N CYS A 216 5.69 16.28 -3.98
CA CYS A 216 6.18 15.12 -3.24
C CYS A 216 6.41 15.42 -1.75
N ASP A 217 7.00 16.56 -1.40
CA ASP A 217 7.13 17.05 -0.02
C ASP A 217 5.76 17.20 0.66
N GLU A 218 4.78 17.81 -0.02
CA GLU A 218 3.41 17.97 0.50
C GLU A 218 2.77 16.60 0.83
N LEU A 219 2.86 15.64 -0.08
CA LEU A 219 2.31 14.30 0.13
C LEU A 219 3.00 13.55 1.27
N TYR A 220 4.33 13.65 1.38
CA TYR A 220 5.05 13.09 2.53
C TYR A 220 4.69 13.79 3.84
N THR A 221 4.45 15.10 3.81
CA THR A 221 3.98 15.87 4.98
C THR A 221 2.63 15.34 5.46
N ASP A 222 1.69 15.12 4.54
CA ASP A 222 0.37 14.60 4.88
C ASP A 222 0.41 13.16 5.36
N ALA A 223 1.25 12.31 4.75
CA ALA A 223 1.47 10.93 5.18
C ALA A 223 2.08 10.88 6.60
N LEU A 224 3.12 11.67 6.87
CA LEU A 224 3.73 11.80 8.20
C LEU A 224 2.74 12.31 9.24
N ARG A 225 1.89 13.28 8.89
CA ARG A 225 0.84 13.77 9.80
C ARG A 225 -0.15 12.67 10.16
N ALA A 226 -0.59 11.88 9.19
CA ALA A 226 -1.49 10.76 9.41
C ALA A 226 -0.84 9.67 10.26
N MET A 227 0.41 9.31 9.99
CA MET A 227 1.14 8.27 10.72
C MET A 227 1.50 8.66 12.16
N ASN A 228 1.69 9.96 12.44
CA ASN A 228 2.02 10.45 13.78
C ASN A 228 0.80 10.66 14.70
N LYS A 229 -0.42 10.31 14.26
CA LYS A 229 -1.58 10.22 15.15
C LYS A 229 -1.26 9.32 16.34
N GLU A 230 -1.64 9.73 17.54
CA GLU A 230 -1.21 9.09 18.79
C GLU A 230 -1.51 7.60 18.83
N GLN A 231 -2.69 7.20 18.37
CA GLN A 231 -3.15 5.82 18.27
C GLN A 231 -2.35 4.95 17.29
N LEU A 232 -1.62 5.54 16.34
CA LEU A 232 -0.84 4.80 15.33
C LEU A 232 0.66 4.76 15.63
N LYS A 233 1.17 5.57 16.57
CA LYS A 233 2.62 5.68 16.82
C LYS A 233 3.29 4.35 17.15
N ALA A 234 2.58 3.46 17.85
CA ALA A 234 3.10 2.14 18.23
C ALA A 234 2.97 1.08 17.12
N LEU A 235 2.20 1.37 16.06
CA LEU A 235 1.94 0.45 14.97
C LEU A 235 3.13 0.35 14.01
N TRP A 236 3.76 1.49 13.71
CA TRP A 236 4.80 1.59 12.70
C TRP A 236 6.15 1.09 13.21
N ASP A 237 6.98 0.61 12.28
CA ASP A 237 8.41 0.55 12.57
C ASP A 237 8.98 1.96 12.79
N ARG A 238 9.90 2.10 13.73
CA ARG A 238 10.59 3.37 13.96
C ARG A 238 11.34 3.82 12.70
N ASP A 239 11.85 2.86 11.93
CA ASP A 239 12.59 3.13 10.71
C ASP A 239 11.69 3.73 9.62
N TRP A 240 10.39 3.40 9.57
CA TRP A 240 9.46 3.98 8.59
C TRP A 240 9.33 5.49 8.76
N LEU A 241 9.12 5.95 10.00
CA LEU A 241 9.00 7.38 10.29
C LEU A 241 10.30 8.12 9.99
N HIS A 242 11.44 7.48 10.24
CA HIS A 242 12.75 8.05 9.92
C HIS A 242 12.94 8.20 8.41
N VAL A 243 12.73 7.12 7.65
CA VAL A 243 12.82 7.08 6.19
C VAL A 243 11.92 8.13 5.56
N MET A 244 10.65 8.21 6.00
CA MET A 244 9.69 9.19 5.46
C MET A 244 10.07 10.63 5.79
N THR A 245 10.54 10.91 7.00
CA THR A 245 11.02 12.25 7.39
C THR A 245 12.23 12.66 6.55
N SER A 246 13.13 11.73 6.27
CA SER A 246 14.29 11.95 5.40
C SER A 246 13.87 12.21 3.95
N LYS A 247 12.92 11.43 3.41
CA LYS A 247 12.36 11.64 2.07
C LYS A 247 11.66 12.99 1.93
N GLN A 248 10.84 13.38 2.92
CA GLN A 248 10.21 14.69 2.95
C GLN A 248 11.24 15.82 2.84
N ALA A 249 12.28 15.79 3.69
CA ALA A 249 13.34 16.79 3.68
C ALA A 249 14.13 16.77 2.35
N ALA A 250 14.38 15.59 1.78
CA ALA A 250 15.05 15.47 0.48
C ALA A 250 14.23 16.13 -0.63
N PHE A 251 12.94 15.84 -0.73
CA PHE A 251 12.08 16.43 -1.76
C PHE A 251 11.84 17.92 -1.57
N ARG A 252 11.79 18.39 -0.32
CA ARG A 252 11.80 19.83 -0.02
C ARG A 252 13.08 20.49 -0.53
N GLY A 253 14.24 19.90 -0.24
CA GLY A 253 15.53 20.40 -0.71
C GLY A 253 15.66 20.40 -2.23
N LEU A 254 15.26 19.31 -2.90
CA LEU A 254 15.23 19.22 -4.36
C LEU A 254 14.29 20.25 -4.99
N ALA A 255 13.11 20.47 -4.42
CA ALA A 255 12.20 21.51 -4.90
C ALA A 255 12.84 22.90 -4.90
N GLN A 256 13.57 23.24 -3.83
CA GLN A 256 14.28 24.52 -3.74
C GLN A 256 15.48 24.60 -4.68
N LEU A 257 16.23 23.50 -4.86
CA LEU A 257 17.36 23.42 -5.78
C LEU A 257 16.91 23.66 -7.24
N TYR A 258 15.91 22.93 -7.71
CA TYR A 258 15.43 23.14 -9.09
C TYR A 258 14.78 24.51 -9.27
N GLN A 259 14.11 25.03 -8.23
CA GLN A 259 13.56 26.38 -8.30
C GLN A 259 14.66 27.46 -8.31
N SER A 260 15.81 27.25 -7.65
CA SER A 260 16.94 28.18 -7.72
C SER A 260 17.53 28.24 -9.13
N GLN A 261 17.57 27.12 -9.86
CA GLN A 261 17.98 27.10 -11.27
C GLN A 261 17.03 27.92 -12.17
N VAL A 262 15.73 27.90 -11.87
CA VAL A 262 14.75 28.79 -12.54
C VAL A 262 15.04 30.27 -12.21
N CYS A 263 15.35 30.58 -10.94
CA CYS A 263 15.74 31.94 -10.55
C CYS A 263 17.03 32.39 -11.25
N HIS A 264 18.02 31.48 -11.37
CA HIS A 264 19.27 31.72 -12.08
C HIS A 264 19.03 32.10 -13.53
N ALA A 265 18.23 31.32 -14.26
CA ALA A 265 17.86 31.61 -15.65
C ALA A 265 17.16 32.98 -15.79
N ASN A 266 16.43 33.42 -14.77
CA ASN A 266 15.76 34.72 -14.70
C ASN A 266 16.63 35.85 -14.12
N LYS A 267 17.90 35.59 -13.79
CA LYS A 267 18.83 36.54 -13.14
C LYS A 267 18.34 37.08 -11.79
N ALA A 268 17.49 36.32 -11.10
CA ALA A 268 16.96 36.65 -9.78
C ALA A 268 17.94 36.18 -8.67
N VAL A 269 19.14 36.77 -8.66
CA VAL A 269 20.29 36.30 -7.84
C VAL A 269 19.98 36.24 -6.34
N GLY A 270 19.25 37.22 -5.80
CA GLY A 270 18.90 37.22 -4.37
C GLY A 270 18.00 36.04 -3.99
N GLU A 271 17.00 35.72 -4.83
CA GLU A 271 16.10 34.60 -4.61
C GLU A 271 16.82 33.25 -4.84
N GLU A 272 17.68 33.19 -5.86
CA GLU A 272 18.53 32.02 -6.13
C GLU A 272 19.37 31.64 -4.91
N ILE A 273 20.10 32.60 -4.31
CA ILE A 273 20.95 32.36 -3.14
C ILE A 273 20.11 31.88 -1.95
N ALA A 274 18.97 32.53 -1.68
CA ALA A 274 18.10 32.15 -0.57
C ALA A 274 17.56 30.72 -0.74
N ARG A 275 17.19 30.33 -1.96
CA ARG A 275 16.72 28.98 -2.27
C ARG A 275 17.82 27.93 -2.14
N LEU A 276 19.04 28.24 -2.60
CA LEU A 276 20.19 27.34 -2.46
C LEU A 276 20.55 27.09 -0.99
N GLN A 277 20.51 28.13 -0.15
CA GLN A 277 20.73 27.99 1.30
C GLN A 277 19.71 27.04 1.94
N LEU A 278 18.42 27.20 1.60
CA LEU A 278 17.37 26.31 2.09
C LEU A 278 17.51 24.89 1.54
N ALA A 279 17.90 24.73 0.27
CA ALA A 279 18.16 23.43 -0.33
C ALA A 279 19.27 22.69 0.41
N GLU A 280 20.39 23.36 0.68
CA GLU A 280 21.54 22.82 1.42
C GLU A 280 21.15 22.36 2.83
N GLU A 281 20.39 23.19 3.57
CA GLU A 281 19.88 22.84 4.90
C GLU A 281 19.03 21.56 4.87
N GLN A 282 18.04 21.51 3.97
CA GLN A 282 17.11 20.38 3.89
C GLN A 282 17.77 19.09 3.42
N LEU A 283 18.68 19.15 2.44
CA LEU A 283 19.42 17.99 1.95
C LEU A 283 20.42 17.47 2.99
N ARG A 284 21.01 18.34 3.82
CA ARG A 284 21.81 17.92 4.98
C ARG A 284 20.96 17.17 6.00
N LEU A 285 19.77 17.71 6.34
CA LEU A 285 18.85 17.05 7.26
C LEU A 285 18.43 15.66 6.75
N ALA A 286 18.17 15.54 5.45
CA ALA A 286 17.82 14.28 4.82
C ALA A 286 18.97 13.25 4.89
N THR A 287 20.23 13.69 4.70
CA THR A 287 21.41 12.81 4.73
C THR A 287 21.76 12.36 6.15
N GLN A 288 21.66 13.25 7.14
CA GLN A 288 21.94 12.92 8.55
C GLN A 288 20.98 11.87 9.10
N ARG A 289 19.75 11.83 8.56
CA ARG A 289 18.69 10.91 8.94
C ARG A 289 18.57 9.70 7.99
N ALA A 290 19.43 9.57 6.99
CA ALA A 290 19.50 8.42 6.10
C ALA A 290 20.78 8.47 5.23
N PRO A 291 21.95 8.12 5.80
CA PRO A 291 23.25 8.34 5.15
C PRO A 291 23.40 7.65 3.78
N CYS A 292 22.65 6.57 3.55
CA CYS A 292 22.79 5.74 2.35
C CYS A 292 22.01 6.24 1.13
N MET A 293 21.09 7.21 1.28
CA MET A 293 20.10 7.54 0.23
C MET A 293 20.49 8.67 -0.74
N LEU A 294 21.50 9.50 -0.43
CA LEU A 294 21.73 10.79 -1.12
C LEU A 294 23.08 10.96 -1.86
N ALA A 295 23.97 9.96 -1.79
CA ALA A 295 25.34 10.07 -2.33
C ALA A 295 25.46 10.25 -3.87
N HIS A 296 24.36 10.24 -4.62
CA HIS A 296 24.37 10.41 -6.08
C HIS A 296 23.59 11.64 -6.59
N ALA A 297 22.71 12.25 -5.79
CA ALA A 297 22.04 13.49 -6.20
C ALA A 297 22.97 14.72 -6.16
N ILE A 298 24.05 14.63 -5.37
CA ILE A 298 25.02 15.71 -5.14
C ILE A 298 26.18 15.64 -6.16
N CYS A 299 26.36 14.52 -6.87
CA CYS A 299 27.51 14.32 -7.78
C CYS A 299 27.22 14.58 -9.27
N VAL A 300 26.03 15.07 -9.64
CA VAL A 300 25.66 15.31 -11.05
C VAL A 300 25.33 16.79 -11.33
N ASN A 301 25.81 17.72 -10.48
CA ASN A 301 25.89 19.14 -10.82
C ASN A 301 27.33 19.64 -10.63
#